data_AF-A0A4Q3A136-F1
#
_entry.id   AF-A0A4Q3A136-F1
#
_cell.length_a   1.000
_cell.length_b   1.000
_cell.length_c   1.000
_cell.angle_alpha   90.00
_cell.angle_beta   90.00
_cell.angle_gamma   90.00
#
_symmetry.space_group_name_H-M   'P 1'
#
loop_
_entity.id
_entity.type
_entity.pdbx_description
1 polymer ?
#
loop_
_entity_poly.entity_id
_entity_poly.type
_entity_poly.pdbx_seq_one_letter_code
_entity_poly.pdbx_strand_id
1 'polypeptide(L)'
;MSESAIKRWWNKPPALFPWVALFHLFITGHAIYTFIGEPLEAWAYPLSFVLYTILWFFVCGLHRWAAWGYIALTSVNLLLHYYLVNSGGWYAFSGAMSLIDVLFSFFILVFYRRFS
;
A
#
# COMPACT_ATOMS: atom_id res chain seq x y z
N MET A 1 23.72 -29.28 -4.33
CA MET A 1 23.04 -29.13 -5.64
C MET A 1 22.89 -27.65 -5.93
N SER A 2 23.59 -27.12 -6.91
CA SER A 2 23.47 -25.72 -7.33
C SER A 2 22.05 -25.48 -7.83
N GLU A 3 21.26 -24.65 -7.12
CA GLU A 3 20.00 -24.16 -7.67
C GLU A 3 20.29 -23.43 -8.98
N SER A 4 19.62 -23.81 -10.06
CA SER A 4 19.83 -23.17 -11.36
C SER A 4 19.57 -21.66 -11.23
N ALA A 5 20.41 -20.85 -11.87
CA ALA A 5 20.31 -19.38 -11.85
C ALA A 5 18.90 -18.86 -12.20
N ILE A 6 18.15 -19.65 -12.99
CA ILE A 6 16.75 -19.45 -13.37
C ILE A 6 15.81 -19.45 -12.15
N LYS A 7 15.92 -20.43 -11.23
CA LYS A 7 15.11 -20.45 -10.00
C LYS A 7 15.39 -19.25 -9.11
N ARG A 8 16.67 -18.87 -9.01
CA ARG A 8 17.12 -17.73 -8.20
C ARG A 8 16.61 -16.38 -8.73
N TRP A 9 16.39 -16.27 -10.04
CA TRP A 9 15.82 -15.08 -10.67
C TRP A 9 14.29 -15.01 -10.48
N TRP A 10 13.60 -16.15 -10.51
CA TRP A 10 12.14 -16.21 -10.37
C TRP A 10 11.66 -15.93 -8.94
N ASN A 11 12.49 -16.23 -7.94
CA ASN A 11 12.19 -16.01 -6.52
C ASN A 11 12.47 -14.58 -6.03
N LYS A 12 13.02 -13.70 -6.88
CA LYS A 12 13.24 -12.30 -6.51
C LYS A 12 11.91 -11.53 -6.62
N PRO A 13 11.65 -10.59 -5.69
CA PRO A 13 10.53 -9.69 -5.84
C PRO A 13 10.68 -8.89 -7.15
N PRO A 14 9.57 -8.62 -7.86
CA PRO A 14 9.60 -7.80 -9.06
C PRO A 14 10.29 -6.46 -8.76
N ALA A 15 11.12 -5.96 -9.69
CA ALA A 15 11.82 -4.69 -9.50
C ALA A 15 10.88 -3.51 -9.19
N LEU A 16 9.62 -3.60 -9.65
CA LEU A 16 8.56 -2.66 -9.35
C LEU A 16 8.26 -2.52 -7.85
N PHE A 17 8.39 -3.59 -7.05
CA PHE A 17 7.96 -3.58 -5.65
C PHE A 17 8.79 -2.62 -4.79
N PRO A 18 10.14 -2.63 -4.84
CA PRO A 18 10.95 -1.61 -4.18
C PRO A 18 10.63 -0.18 -4.61
N TRP A 19 10.34 0.07 -5.89
CA TRP A 19 9.94 1.40 -6.36
C TRP A 19 8.63 1.86 -5.74
N VAL A 20 7.65 0.95 -5.64
CA VAL A 20 6.38 1.24 -4.98
C VAL A 20 6.58 1.45 -3.46
N ALA A 21 7.54 0.77 -2.82
CA ALA A 21 7.88 1.03 -1.43
C ALA A 21 8.41 2.46 -1.22
N LEU A 22 9.30 2.92 -2.10
CA LEU A 22 9.82 4.29 -2.07
C LEU A 22 8.71 5.32 -2.32
N PHE A 23 7.78 5.03 -3.23
CA PHE A 23 6.60 5.86 -3.45
C PHE A 23 5.75 6.01 -2.17
N HIS A 24 5.43 4.90 -1.50
CA HIS A 24 4.65 4.94 -0.25
C HIS A 24 5.39 5.68 0.85
N LEU A 25 6.70 5.49 0.97
CA LEU A 25 7.52 6.21 1.94
C LEU A 25 7.49 7.72 1.70
N PHE A 26 7.63 8.13 0.44
CA PHE A 26 7.56 9.54 0.05
C PHE A 26 6.19 10.15 0.37
N ILE A 27 5.10 9.49 -0.03
CA ILE A 27 3.72 9.97 0.24
C ILE A 27 3.43 10.01 1.73
N THR A 28 3.92 9.04 2.50
CA THR A 28 3.79 9.03 3.97
C THR A 28 4.51 10.22 4.58
N GLY A 29 5.75 10.50 4.17
CA GLY A 29 6.50 11.65 4.64
C GLY A 29 5.80 12.98 4.31
N HIS A 30 5.28 13.10 3.09
CA HIS A 30 4.47 14.25 2.68
C HIS A 30 3.20 14.39 3.53
N ALA A 31 2.45 13.31 3.74
CA ALA A 31 1.23 13.32 4.54
C ALA A 31 1.50 13.73 5.99
N ILE A 32 2.55 13.18 6.63
CA ILE A 32 2.95 13.57 7.99
C ILE A 32 3.33 15.05 8.03
N TYR A 33 4.10 15.52 7.05
CA TYR A 33 4.50 16.93 6.97
C TYR A 33 3.28 17.86 6.82
N THR A 34 2.31 17.51 5.97
CA THR A 34 1.10 18.33 5.77
C THR A 34 0.24 18.42 7.02
N PHE A 35 0.16 17.36 7.82
CA PHE A 35 -0.70 17.30 9.01
C PHE A 35 0.06 17.62 10.31
N ILE A 36 1.30 18.10 10.22
CA ILE A 36 2.07 18.48 11.40
C ILE A 36 1.45 19.74 12.03
N GLY A 37 0.87 19.59 13.22
CA GLY A 37 0.14 20.67 13.91
C GLY A 37 -1.39 20.57 13.81
N GLU A 38 -1.92 19.65 13.01
CA GLU A 38 -3.34 19.32 13.01
C GLU A 38 -3.70 18.45 14.24
N PRO A 39 -4.94 18.54 14.75
CA PRO A 39 -5.38 17.74 15.89
C PRO A 39 -5.42 16.25 15.54
N LEU A 40 -5.27 15.38 16.54
CA LEU A 40 -5.07 13.93 16.35
C LEU A 40 -6.20 13.25 15.58
N GLU A 41 -7.42 13.77 15.62
CA GLU A 41 -8.57 13.26 14.87
C GLU A 41 -8.36 13.34 13.35
N ALA A 42 -7.56 14.31 12.88
CA ALA A 42 -7.21 14.46 11.47
C ALA A 42 -6.11 13.47 11.01
N TRP A 43 -5.46 12.77 11.94
CA TRP A 43 -4.32 11.88 11.64
C TRP A 43 -4.72 10.54 11.04
N ALA A 44 -6.02 10.23 10.95
CA ALA A 44 -6.51 9.02 10.31
C ALA A 44 -5.93 8.85 8.88
N TYR A 45 -5.80 9.95 8.13
CA TYR A 45 -5.25 9.93 6.78
C TYR A 45 -3.73 9.63 6.76
N PRO A 46 -2.84 10.39 7.43
CA PRO A 46 -1.42 10.04 7.55
C PRO A 46 -1.17 8.61 8.07
N LEU A 47 -1.92 8.18 9.09
CA LEU A 47 -1.78 6.85 9.68
C LEU A 47 -2.11 5.74 8.66
N SER A 48 -3.07 5.96 7.77
CA SER A 48 -3.37 5.01 6.70
C SER A 48 -2.18 4.80 5.76
N PHE A 49 -1.43 5.84 5.39
CA PHE A 49 -0.22 5.71 4.56
C PHE A 49 0.94 5.05 5.29
N VAL A 50 1.08 5.28 6.60
CA VAL A 50 2.04 4.55 7.43
C VAL A 50 1.75 3.05 7.35
N LEU A 51 0.49 2.65 7.51
CA LEU A 51 0.07 1.24 7.39
C LEU A 51 0.35 0.68 5.99
N TYR A 52 -0.02 1.40 4.93
CA TYR A 52 0.30 0.98 3.56
C TYR A 52 1.81 0.81 3.33
N THR A 53 2.62 1.75 3.82
CA THR A 53 4.08 1.69 3.72
C THR A 53 4.64 0.45 4.42
N ILE A 54 4.21 0.20 5.65
CA ILE A 54 4.64 -0.98 6.43
C ILE A 54 4.25 -2.26 5.70
N LEU A 55 2.98 -2.38 5.28
CA LEU A 55 2.48 -3.54 4.55
C LEU A 55 3.28 -3.75 3.26
N TRP A 56 3.56 -2.68 2.52
CA TRP A 56 4.29 -2.79 1.27
C TRP A 56 5.76 -3.20 1.48
N PHE A 57 6.41 -2.76 2.56
CA PHE A 57 7.74 -3.28 2.92
C PHE A 57 7.74 -4.80 3.10
N PHE A 58 6.71 -5.37 3.73
CA PHE A 58 6.57 -6.81 3.84
C PHE A 58 6.14 -7.48 2.51
N VAL A 59 5.42 -6.77 1.63
CA VAL A 59 5.16 -7.22 0.25
C VAL A 59 6.45 -7.35 -0.56
N CYS A 60 7.43 -6.46 -0.37
CA CYS A 60 8.77 -6.62 -0.96
C CYS A 60 9.46 -7.92 -0.50
N GLY A 61 9.17 -8.39 0.72
CA GLY A 61 9.59 -9.68 1.24
C GLY A 61 8.72 -10.87 0.78
N LEU A 62 7.73 -10.63 -0.09
CA LEU A 62 6.78 -11.63 -0.61
C LEU A 62 5.97 -12.36 0.48
N HIS A 63 5.66 -11.68 1.59
CA HIS A 63 4.85 -12.24 2.68
C HIS A 63 3.35 -12.22 2.35
N ARG A 64 2.69 -13.39 2.38
CA ARG A 64 1.24 -13.50 2.03
C ARG A 64 0.32 -12.67 2.92
N TRP A 65 0.59 -12.65 4.22
CA TRP A 65 -0.26 -11.89 5.15
C TRP A 65 -0.23 -10.39 4.85
N ALA A 66 0.92 -9.87 4.39
CA ALA A 66 1.07 -8.48 4.03
C ALA A 66 0.36 -8.15 2.72
N ALA A 67 0.38 -9.07 1.75
CA ALA A 67 -0.41 -8.96 0.52
C ALA A 67 -1.91 -8.84 0.83
N TRP A 68 -2.45 -9.74 1.66
CA TRP A 68 -3.85 -9.67 2.07
C TRP A 68 -4.15 -8.44 2.92
N GLY A 69 -3.26 -8.06 3.83
CA GLY A 69 -3.39 -6.86 4.64
C GLY A 69 -3.48 -5.61 3.77
N TYR A 70 -2.64 -5.50 2.75
CA TYR A 70 -2.67 -4.38 1.80
C TYR A 70 -4.00 -4.35 1.03
N ILE A 71 -4.42 -5.47 0.45
CA ILE A 71 -5.69 -5.57 -0.30
C ILE A 71 -6.89 -5.25 0.60
N ALA A 72 -6.89 -5.73 1.84
CA ALA A 72 -7.94 -5.47 2.81
C ALA A 72 -7.99 -3.98 3.20
N LEU A 73 -6.83 -3.36 3.45
CA LEU A 73 -6.75 -1.93 3.75
C LEU A 73 -7.25 -1.09 2.57
N THR A 74 -6.84 -1.42 1.34
CA THR A 74 -7.36 -0.79 0.10
C THR A 74 -8.87 -0.92 0.00
N SER A 75 -9.41 -2.10 0.28
CA SER A 75 -10.85 -2.34 0.23
C SER A 75 -11.60 -1.51 1.27
N VAL A 76 -11.10 -1.46 2.51
CA VAL A 76 -11.68 -0.64 3.59
C VAL A 76 -11.63 0.85 3.23
N ASN A 77 -10.50 1.36 2.74
CA ASN A 77 -10.37 2.75 2.31
C ASN A 77 -11.35 3.08 1.18
N LEU A 78 -11.53 2.18 0.22
CA LEU A 78 -12.48 2.35 -0.87
C LEU A 78 -13.93 2.42 -0.35
N LEU A 79 -14.30 1.51 0.56
CA LEU A 79 -15.63 1.52 1.19
C LEU A 79 -15.87 2.80 1.99
N LEU A 80 -14.88 3.23 2.79
CA LEU A 80 -14.93 4.49 3.54
C LEU A 80 -15.05 5.69 2.62
N HIS A 81 -14.32 5.71 1.50
CA HIS A 81 -14.43 6.75 0.49
C HIS A 81 -15.87 6.86 -0.03
N TYR A 82 -16.48 5.76 -0.50
CA TYR A 82 -17.86 5.80 -1.01
C TYR A 82 -18.88 6.18 0.07
N TYR A 83 -18.66 5.79 1.32
CA TYR A 83 -19.55 6.14 2.42
C TYR A 83 -19.43 7.62 2.82
N LEU A 84 -18.21 8.16 2.87
CA LEU A 84 -17.92 9.51 3.36
C LEU A 84 -17.99 10.60 2.28
N VAL A 85 -17.88 10.24 1.00
CA VAL A 85 -18.11 11.16 -0.12
C VAL A 85 -19.54 11.74 -0.05
N ASN A 86 -20.51 10.95 0.40
CA ASN A 86 -21.89 11.40 0.56
C ASN A 86 -22.12 12.34 1.76
N SER A 87 -21.17 12.42 2.71
CA SER A 87 -21.32 13.22 3.93
C SER A 87 -20.45 14.48 3.99
N GLY A 88 -19.71 14.80 2.92
CA GLY A 88 -18.85 15.99 2.87
C GLY A 88 -17.52 15.88 3.63
N GLY A 89 -17.10 14.65 4.02
CA GLY A 89 -15.81 14.35 4.66
C GLY A 89 -14.66 14.02 3.68
N TRP A 90 -14.81 14.42 2.42
CA TRP A 90 -14.03 14.02 1.23
C TRP A 90 -12.50 14.21 1.28
N TYR A 91 -11.99 15.14 2.09
CA TYR A 91 -10.56 15.48 2.07
C TYR A 91 -9.64 14.38 2.62
N ALA A 92 -10.14 13.53 3.51
CA ALA A 92 -9.32 12.53 4.21
C ALA A 92 -9.12 11.21 3.44
N PHE A 93 -9.76 11.00 2.29
CA PHE A 93 -9.68 9.71 1.56
C PHE A 93 -9.64 9.91 0.04
N SER A 94 -9.01 11.01 -0.42
CA SER A 94 -9.13 11.52 -1.79
C SER A 94 -8.87 10.51 -2.91
N GLY A 95 -9.67 10.60 -3.98
CA GLY A 95 -9.88 9.55 -4.98
C GLY A 95 -8.67 9.16 -5.84
N ALA A 96 -7.65 10.02 -6.02
CA ALA A 96 -6.49 9.68 -6.85
C ALA A 96 -5.59 8.62 -6.21
N MET A 97 -5.35 8.71 -4.90
CA MET A 97 -4.53 7.72 -4.17
C MET A 97 -5.25 6.36 -4.11
N SER A 98 -6.58 6.38 -3.94
CA SER A 98 -7.37 5.13 -3.92
C SER A 98 -7.23 4.30 -5.20
N LEU A 99 -7.15 4.94 -6.38
CA LEU A 99 -6.96 4.23 -7.64
C LEU A 99 -5.55 3.66 -7.78
N ILE A 100 -4.55 4.38 -7.27
CA ILE A 100 -3.16 3.92 -7.24
C ILE A 100 -3.03 2.69 -6.34
N ASP A 101 -3.62 2.71 -5.15
CA ASP A 101 -3.60 1.57 -4.22
C ASP A 101 -4.36 0.35 -4.78
N VAL A 102 -5.43 0.57 -5.55
CA VAL A 102 -6.12 -0.48 -6.31
C VAL A 102 -5.20 -1.08 -7.37
N LEU A 103 -4.49 -0.26 -8.14
CA LEU A 103 -3.52 -0.73 -9.14
C LEU A 103 -2.40 -1.55 -8.48
N PHE A 104 -1.89 -1.11 -7.34
CA PHE A 104 -0.90 -1.83 -6.56
C PHE A 104 -1.44 -3.16 -6.02
N SER A 105 -2.70 -3.20 -5.61
CA SER A 105 -3.40 -4.45 -5.26
C SER A 105 -3.47 -5.42 -6.44
N PHE A 106 -3.71 -4.93 -7.66
CA PHE A 106 -3.63 -5.76 -8.87
C PHE A 106 -2.24 -6.34 -9.09
N PHE A 107 -1.16 -5.56 -8.90
CA PHE A 107 0.21 -6.11 -9.01
C PHE A 107 0.46 -7.20 -7.97
N ILE A 108 0.02 -7.00 -6.73
CA ILE A 108 0.10 -8.05 -5.70
C ILE A 108 -0.59 -9.33 -6.20
N LEU A 109 -1.82 -9.23 -6.71
CA LEU A 109 -2.58 -10.39 -7.20
C LEU A 109 -1.91 -11.10 -8.38
N VAL A 110 -1.36 -10.34 -9.34
CA VAL A 110 -0.62 -10.89 -10.49
C VAL A 110 0.60 -11.69 -10.04
N PHE A 111 1.32 -11.21 -9.02
CA PHE A 111 2.49 -11.89 -8.49
C PHE A 111 2.20 -12.80 -7.30
N TYR A 112 0.94 -12.94 -6.87
CA TYR A 112 0.56 -13.57 -5.59
C TYR A 112 1.05 -15.01 -5.46
N ARG A 113 1.11 -15.76 -6.57
CA ARG A 113 1.64 -17.14 -6.59
C ARG A 113 3.08 -17.25 -6.10
N ARG A 114 3.86 -16.15 -6.11
CA ARG A 114 5.25 -16.11 -5.64
C ARG A 114 5.36 -15.84 -4.13
N PHE A 115 4.27 -15.47 -3.48
CA PHE A 115 4.28 -15.15 -2.06
C PHE A 115 4.29 -16.45 -1.23
N SER A 116 5.04 -16.42 -0.13
CA SER A 116 5.17 -17.52 0.85
C SER A 116 4.32 -17.27 2.10
#